data_AF-A0A937YRE1-F1
#
_entry.id   AF-A0A937YRE1-F1
#
_cell.length_a   1.000
_cell.length_b   1.000
_cell.length_c   1.000
_cell.angle_alpha   90.00
_cell.angle_beta   90.00
_cell.angle_gamma   90.00
#
_symmetry.space_group_name_H-M   'P 1'
#
loop_
_entity.id
_entity.type
_entity.pdbx_description
1 polymer ?
#
loop_
_entity_poly.entity_id
_entity_poly.type
_entity_poly.pdbx_seq_one_letter_code
_entity_poly.pdbx_strand_id
1 'polypeptide(L)'
;MTASPAPVPAPTRRIARVVPPPKRPAVGLWIAWAVLLAVIMAGTAGLIMLRETAIALFPPVERLYAFFETAAEPPGAGLEIRNVQFKQESDGGQSLLKVTGEVANTTAKPRNVPRLRVALADDKGREIRHWYVAAPKPVLAPDEVADFATGLSNPPEGARSLRVTLLAEP
;
A
#
# COMPACT_ATOMS: atom_id res chain seq x y z
N MET A 1 -77.99 -63.69 -49.81
CA MET A 1 -78.21 -62.24 -49.95
C MET A 1 -78.13 -61.63 -48.56
N THR A 2 -77.11 -60.81 -48.35
CA THR A 2 -76.68 -60.19 -47.09
C THR A 2 -77.54 -58.96 -46.76
N ALA A 3 -78.11 -58.89 -45.56
CA ALA A 3 -78.69 -57.65 -45.03
C ALA A 3 -77.71 -57.03 -44.01
N SER A 4 -77.21 -55.85 -44.36
CA SER A 4 -76.23 -55.05 -43.61
C SER A 4 -76.88 -54.42 -42.37
N PRO A 5 -76.28 -54.48 -41.16
CA PRO A 5 -76.83 -53.80 -40.00
C PRO A 5 -76.58 -52.28 -40.09
N ALA A 6 -77.59 -51.49 -39.71
CA ALA A 6 -77.58 -50.03 -39.74
C ALA A 6 -76.51 -49.44 -38.78
N PRO A 7 -75.91 -48.28 -39.12
CA PRO A 7 -74.86 -47.67 -38.30
C PRO A 7 -75.45 -47.01 -37.04
N VAL A 8 -74.84 -47.29 -35.89
CA VAL A 8 -75.15 -46.65 -34.60
C VAL A 8 -74.59 -45.22 -34.62
N PRO A 9 -75.35 -44.18 -34.24
CA PRO A 9 -74.81 -42.82 -34.17
C PRO A 9 -73.82 -42.69 -33.00
N ALA A 10 -72.62 -42.20 -33.31
CA ALA A 10 -71.57 -41.96 -32.33
C ALA A 10 -71.91 -40.76 -31.41
N PRO A 11 -71.59 -40.81 -30.11
CA PRO A 11 -71.85 -39.71 -29.19
C PRO A 11 -70.98 -38.50 -29.53
N THR A 12 -71.62 -37.34 -29.75
CA THR A 12 -70.93 -36.07 -30.01
C THR A 12 -70.21 -35.60 -28.74
N ARG A 13 -68.88 -35.75 -28.71
CA ARG A 13 -68.03 -35.31 -27.59
C ARG A 13 -68.02 -33.78 -27.53
N ARG A 14 -68.78 -33.21 -26.58
CA ARG A 14 -68.80 -31.77 -26.30
C ARG A 14 -67.45 -31.38 -25.66
N ILE A 15 -66.56 -30.76 -26.43
CA ILE A 15 -65.29 -30.26 -25.91
C ILE A 15 -65.60 -29.02 -25.06
N ALA A 16 -65.40 -29.13 -23.74
CA ALA A 16 -65.48 -27.98 -22.85
C ALA A 16 -64.37 -27.00 -23.21
N ARG A 17 -64.74 -25.77 -23.59
CA ARG A 17 -63.78 -24.68 -23.82
C ARG A 17 -63.11 -24.34 -22.48
N VAL A 18 -61.83 -24.67 -22.35
CA VAL A 18 -61.02 -24.23 -21.21
C VAL A 18 -60.88 -22.70 -21.32
N VAL A 19 -61.51 -21.97 -20.40
CA VAL A 19 -61.35 -20.52 -20.28
C VAL A 19 -60.00 -20.27 -19.60
N PRO A 20 -59.04 -19.55 -20.23
CA PRO A 20 -57.77 -19.26 -19.59
C PRO A 20 -57.99 -18.38 -18.34
N PRO A 21 -57.23 -18.60 -17.25
CA PRO A 21 -57.38 -17.81 -16.03
C PRO A 21 -57.04 -16.33 -16.29
N PRO A 22 -57.71 -15.39 -15.61
CA PRO A 22 -57.46 -13.96 -15.79
C PRO A 22 -56.03 -13.59 -15.39
N LYS A 23 -55.29 -12.93 -16.29
CA LYS A 23 -53.96 -12.39 -16.02
C LYS A 23 -54.10 -11.25 -15.00
N ARG A 24 -53.59 -11.45 -13.77
CA ARG A 24 -53.57 -10.41 -12.74
C ARG A 24 -52.65 -9.25 -13.20
N PRO A 25 -53.01 -7.98 -12.94
CA PRO A 25 -52.20 -6.86 -13.38
C PRO A 25 -50.85 -6.86 -12.66
N ALA A 26 -49.76 -6.75 -13.41
CA ALA A 26 -48.38 -6.76 -12.91
C ALA A 26 -48.01 -5.55 -12.02
N VAL A 27 -48.99 -4.71 -11.66
CA VAL A 27 -48.79 -3.49 -10.87
C VAL A 27 -48.17 -3.79 -9.51
N GLY A 28 -48.58 -4.86 -8.84
CA GLY A 28 -47.97 -5.30 -7.58
C GLY A 28 -46.51 -5.73 -7.74
N LEU A 29 -46.14 -6.30 -8.89
CA LEU A 29 -44.76 -6.67 -9.21
C LEU A 29 -43.91 -5.42 -9.44
N TRP A 30 -44.43 -4.43 -10.17
CA TRP A 30 -43.73 -3.15 -10.41
C TRP A 30 -43.54 -2.35 -9.12
N ILE A 31 -44.54 -2.34 -8.23
CA ILE A 31 -44.40 -1.72 -6.90
C ILE A 31 -43.32 -2.45 -6.09
N ALA A 32 -43.30 -3.79 -6.10
CA ALA A 32 -42.26 -4.57 -5.41
C ALA A 32 -40.85 -4.25 -5.95
N TRP A 33 -40.68 -4.12 -7.27
CA TRP A 33 -39.41 -3.73 -7.88
C TRP A 33 -39.00 -2.29 -7.55
N ALA A 34 -39.95 -1.36 -7.53
CA ALA A 34 -39.68 0.02 -7.15
C ALA A 34 -39.22 0.14 -5.68
N VAL A 35 -39.87 -0.61 -4.77
CA VAL A 35 -39.47 -0.67 -3.36
C VAL A 35 -38.08 -1.30 -3.23
N LEU A 36 -37.78 -2.38 -3.96
CA LEU A 36 -36.46 -3.00 -3.95
C LEU A 36 -35.36 -2.03 -4.40
N LEU A 37 -35.58 -1.31 -5.50
CA LEU A 37 -34.64 -0.30 -6.00
C LEU A 37 -34.43 0.84 -5.00
N ALA A 38 -35.50 1.29 -4.34
CA ALA A 38 -35.42 2.31 -3.30
C ALA A 38 -34.59 1.85 -2.10
N VAL A 39 -34.74 0.59 -1.66
CA VAL A 39 -33.94 0.01 -0.58
C VAL A 39 -32.47 -0.11 -0.98
N ILE A 40 -32.19 -0.53 -2.22
CA ILE A 40 -30.81 -0.62 -2.74
C ILE A 40 -30.17 0.78 -2.77
N MET A 41 -30.87 1.78 -3.30
CA MET A 41 -30.37 3.16 -3.35
C MET A 41 -30.17 3.78 -1.96
N ALA A 42 -31.10 3.54 -1.04
CA ALA A 42 -30.96 4.00 0.34
C ALA A 42 -29.79 3.31 1.06
N GLY A 43 -29.61 2.00 0.83
CA GLY A 43 -28.51 1.23 1.36
C GLY A 43 -27.15 1.70 0.84
N THR A 44 -27.03 1.94 -0.47
CA THR A 44 -25.79 2.45 -1.07
C THR A 44 -25.49 3.88 -0.64
N ALA A 45 -26.49 4.76 -0.56
CA ALA A 45 -26.31 6.12 -0.03
C ALA A 45 -25.87 6.11 1.44
N GLY A 46 -26.45 5.24 2.28
CA GLY A 46 -26.02 5.06 3.67
C GLY A 46 -24.58 4.55 3.81
N LEU A 47 -24.18 3.60 2.97
CA LEU A 47 -22.79 3.09 2.90
C LEU A 47 -21.79 4.17 2.51
N ILE A 48 -22.15 5.06 1.57
CA ILE A 48 -21.29 6.18 1.14
C ILE A 48 -21.15 7.22 2.27
N MET A 49 -22.23 7.57 2.97
CA MET A 49 -22.17 8.49 4.11
C MET A 49 -21.36 7.92 5.28
N LEU A 50 -21.43 6.61 5.54
CA LEU A 50 -20.55 5.94 6.52
C LEU A 50 -19.07 6.01 6.09
N ARG A 51 -18.78 5.90 4.79
CA ARG A 51 -17.42 5.98 4.27
C ARG A 51 -16.75 7.31 4.57
N GLU A 52 -17.48 8.43 4.52
CA GLU A 52 -16.91 9.75 4.82
C GLU A 52 -16.48 9.88 6.30
N THR A 53 -17.11 9.13 7.21
CA THR A 53 -16.69 9.07 8.62
C THR A 53 -15.56 8.04 8.83
N ALA A 54 -15.51 6.97 8.03
CA ALA A 54 -14.48 5.93 8.11
C ALA A 54 -13.10 6.35 7.59
N ILE A 55 -13.02 7.33 6.69
CA ILE A 55 -11.74 7.85 6.15
C ILE A 55 -10.90 8.57 7.22
N ALA A 56 -11.52 9.03 8.32
CA ALA A 56 -10.81 9.67 9.42
C ALA A 56 -10.20 8.69 10.45
N LEU A 57 -10.61 7.40 10.43
CA LEU A 57 -10.18 6.40 11.42
C LEU A 57 -9.29 5.28 10.88
N PHE A 58 -9.11 5.18 9.56
CA PHE A 58 -8.11 4.30 8.97
C PHE A 58 -6.91 5.14 8.56
N PRO A 59 -5.80 5.15 9.33
CA PRO A 59 -4.52 5.62 8.81
C PRO A 59 -4.27 4.88 7.49
N PRO A 60 -3.84 5.58 6.42
CA PRO A 60 -3.64 4.98 5.13
C PRO A 60 -2.83 3.68 5.28
N VAL A 61 -3.32 2.62 4.64
CA VAL A 61 -2.71 1.29 4.54
C VAL A 61 -1.22 1.32 4.16
N GLU A 62 -0.68 2.47 3.74
CA GLU A 62 0.76 2.78 3.66
C GLU A 62 1.56 2.29 4.88
N ARG A 63 1.05 2.44 6.13
CA ARG A 63 1.78 1.95 7.32
C ARG A 63 1.78 0.42 7.46
N LEU A 64 0.75 -0.25 6.94
CA LEU A 64 0.64 -1.70 6.96
C LEU A 64 1.47 -2.32 5.81
N TYR A 65 1.50 -1.69 4.63
CA TYR A 65 2.43 -2.07 3.56
C TYR A 65 3.88 -1.85 3.96
N ALA A 66 4.21 -0.75 4.64
CA ALA A 66 5.55 -0.54 5.19
C ALA A 66 5.96 -1.67 6.16
N PHE A 67 5.02 -2.25 6.91
CA PHE A 67 5.30 -3.36 7.84
C PHE A 67 5.60 -4.69 7.13
N PHE A 68 4.97 -4.95 5.98
CA PHE A 68 5.24 -6.15 5.18
C PHE A 68 6.45 -5.99 4.24
N GLU A 69 6.77 -4.77 3.80
CA GLU A 69 7.97 -4.45 3.02
C GLU A 69 9.24 -4.44 3.88
N THR A 70 9.13 -4.21 5.20
CA THR A 70 10.21 -4.40 6.17
C THR A 70 10.53 -5.86 6.51
N ALA A 71 9.84 -6.84 5.92
CA ALA A 71 10.19 -8.25 6.08
C ALA A 71 11.43 -8.65 5.25
N ALA A 72 11.89 -7.78 4.36
CA ALA A 72 13.27 -7.82 3.89
C ALA A 72 14.14 -7.24 5.01
N GLU A 73 15.02 -8.08 5.56
CA GLU A 73 16.00 -7.68 6.56
C GLU A 73 16.63 -6.33 6.14
N PRO A 74 16.53 -5.25 6.95
CA PRO A 74 16.93 -3.93 6.51
C PRO A 74 18.39 -3.95 6.05
N PRO A 75 18.76 -3.19 5.01
CA PRO A 75 20.13 -3.16 4.56
C PRO A 75 21.09 -2.83 5.70
N GLY A 76 22.10 -3.69 5.86
CA GLY A 76 23.02 -3.62 6.99
C GLY A 76 22.47 -4.19 8.29
N ALA A 77 21.57 -5.17 8.25
CA ALA A 77 21.07 -5.83 9.45
C ALA A 77 22.18 -6.37 10.36
N GLY A 78 22.11 -6.01 11.64
CA GLY A 78 23.16 -6.27 12.60
C GLY A 78 24.32 -5.26 12.56
N LEU A 79 24.23 -4.22 11.73
CA LEU A 79 25.06 -3.03 11.78
C LEU A 79 24.21 -1.86 12.27
N GLU A 80 24.80 -1.02 13.10
CA GLU A 80 24.14 0.15 13.66
C GLU A 80 24.98 1.39 13.39
N ILE A 81 24.32 2.46 12.90
CA ILE A 81 24.97 3.76 12.74
C ILE A 81 24.75 4.55 14.03
N ARG A 82 25.85 5.02 14.63
CA ARG A 82 25.85 5.73 15.92
C ARG A 82 26.65 7.02 15.84
N ASN A 83 26.47 7.88 16.83
CA ASN A 83 27.27 9.09 17.07
C ASN A 83 27.41 10.01 15.85
N VAL A 84 26.37 10.08 15.00
CA VAL A 84 26.40 10.92 13.80
C VAL A 84 26.38 12.40 14.19
N GLN A 85 27.40 13.11 13.75
CA GLN A 85 27.57 14.54 13.95
C GLN A 85 27.86 15.20 12.61
N PHE A 86 27.45 16.44 12.47
CA PHE A 86 27.82 17.26 11.33
C PHE A 86 28.27 18.63 11.79
N LYS A 87 29.28 19.17 11.12
CA LYS A 87 29.82 20.49 11.37
C LYS A 87 29.98 21.20 10.04
N GLN A 88 29.47 22.42 9.97
CA GLN A 88 29.70 23.31 8.85
C GLN A 88 30.91 24.17 9.18
N GLU A 89 31.91 24.13 8.31
CA GLU A 89 33.08 24.97 8.35
C GLU A 89 32.99 25.96 7.19
N SER A 90 33.41 27.20 7.41
CA SER A 90 33.47 28.19 6.35
C SER A 90 34.84 28.80 6.36
N ASP A 91 35.57 28.64 5.27
CA ASP A 91 36.89 29.21 5.07
C ASP A 91 36.93 29.91 3.70
N GLY A 92 37.36 31.18 3.69
CA GLY A 92 37.58 31.94 2.46
C GLY A 92 36.39 32.06 1.49
N GLY A 93 35.14 31.95 1.96
CA GLY A 93 33.94 32.03 1.11
C GLY A 93 33.47 30.69 0.54
N GLN A 94 34.12 29.58 0.89
CA GLN A 94 33.60 28.24 0.64
C GLN A 94 33.08 27.65 1.96
N SER A 95 31.88 27.06 1.91
CA SER A 95 31.34 26.33 3.05
C SER A 95 31.52 24.83 2.85
N LEU A 96 32.05 24.12 3.83
CA LEU A 96 32.25 22.67 3.83
C LEU A 96 31.40 22.07 4.95
N LEU A 97 30.49 21.17 4.59
CA LEU A 97 29.77 20.35 5.57
C LEU A 97 30.55 19.06 5.82
N LYS A 98 31.15 18.93 7.00
CA LYS A 98 31.79 17.69 7.46
C LYS A 98 30.78 16.86 8.24
N VAL A 99 30.70 15.57 7.94
CA VAL A 99 29.82 14.60 8.58
C VAL A 99 30.70 13.48 9.12
N THR A 100 30.54 13.15 10.39
CA THR A 100 31.28 12.09 11.07
C THR A 100 30.32 11.19 11.82
N GLY A 101 30.68 9.93 12.00
CA GLY A 101 29.92 9.01 12.83
C GLY A 101 30.59 7.64 12.87
N GLU A 102 29.88 6.69 13.46
CA GLU A 102 30.36 5.33 13.68
C GLU A 102 29.42 4.31 13.04
N VAL A 103 29.99 3.23 12.52
CA VAL A 103 29.26 2.00 12.17
C VAL A 103 29.73 0.90 13.10
N ALA A 104 28.81 0.33 13.87
CA ALA A 104 29.08 -0.74 14.83
C ALA A 104 28.44 -2.04 14.38
N ASN A 105 29.18 -3.15 14.42
CA ASN A 105 28.60 -4.48 14.27
C ASN A 105 28.04 -4.97 15.60
N THR A 106 26.73 -5.11 15.72
CA THR A 106 26.05 -5.53 16.94
C THR A 106 25.80 -7.05 16.99
N THR A 107 26.47 -7.82 16.13
CA THR A 107 26.29 -9.28 16.02
C THR A 107 27.54 -10.04 16.42
N ALA A 108 27.36 -11.28 16.87
CA ALA A 108 28.45 -12.18 17.23
C ALA A 108 29.22 -12.77 16.02
N LYS A 109 28.99 -12.27 14.80
CA LYS A 109 29.61 -12.76 13.56
C LYS A 109 30.18 -11.59 12.76
N PRO A 110 31.24 -11.81 11.96
CA PRO A 110 31.70 -10.79 11.01
C PRO A 110 30.59 -10.38 10.04
N ARG A 111 30.51 -9.08 9.73
CA ARG A 111 29.50 -8.51 8.83
C ARG A 111 30.14 -7.63 7.78
N ASN A 112 29.69 -7.79 6.54
CA ASN A 112 30.06 -6.88 5.46
C ASN A 112 29.35 -5.54 5.67
N VAL A 113 30.10 -4.45 5.56
CA VAL A 113 29.55 -3.10 5.66
C VAL A 113 29.24 -2.60 4.25
N PRO A 114 27.95 -2.41 3.92
CA PRO A 114 27.58 -1.86 2.63
C PRO A 114 27.93 -0.38 2.55
N ARG A 115 27.79 0.19 1.34
CA ARG A 115 27.98 1.63 1.15
C ARG A 115 27.01 2.44 2.00
N LEU A 116 27.51 3.55 2.52
CA LEU A 116 26.73 4.52 3.27
C LEU A 116 26.10 5.52 2.30
N ARG A 117 24.85 5.88 2.55
CA ARG A 117 24.13 6.96 1.88
C ARG A 117 23.92 8.09 2.87
N VAL A 118 24.41 9.27 2.54
CA VAL A 118 24.17 10.47 3.33
C VAL A 118 23.17 11.33 2.58
N ALA A 119 22.09 11.70 3.24
CA ALA A 119 21.01 12.52 2.68
C ALA A 119 20.80 13.76 3.54
N LEU A 120 20.76 14.92 2.90
CA LEU A 120 20.38 16.20 3.47
C LEU A 120 18.91 16.46 3.18
N ALA A 121 18.19 16.89 4.21
CA ALA A 121 16.80 17.24 4.10
C ALA A 121 16.48 18.63 4.69
N ASP A 122 15.41 19.22 4.18
CA ASP A 122 14.88 20.50 4.68
C ASP A 122 14.13 20.32 6.01
N ASP A 123 13.55 21.41 6.50
CA ASP A 123 12.70 21.46 7.69
C ASP A 123 11.42 20.60 7.58
N LYS A 124 10.98 20.32 6.35
CA LYS A 124 9.82 19.47 6.04
C LYS A 124 10.20 18.01 5.81
N GLY A 125 11.48 17.66 5.99
CA GLY A 125 12.00 16.31 5.79
C GLY A 125 12.14 15.89 4.33
N ARG A 126 12.02 16.82 3.37
CA ARG A 126 12.24 16.55 1.94
C ARG A 126 13.73 16.50 1.67
N GLU A 127 14.16 15.45 0.97
CA GLU A 127 15.55 15.32 0.57
C GLU A 127 15.92 16.39 -0.46
N ILE A 128 16.96 17.17 -0.16
CA ILE A 128 17.50 18.22 -1.04
C ILE A 128 18.70 17.70 -1.83
N ARG A 129 19.52 16.85 -1.19
CA ARG A 129 20.73 16.29 -1.79
C ARG A 129 21.14 15.01 -1.07
N HIS A 130 21.71 14.06 -1.81
CA HIS A 130 22.36 12.89 -1.25
C HIS A 130 23.69 12.60 -1.94
N TRP A 131 24.53 11.83 -1.27
CA TRP A 131 25.73 11.23 -1.85
C TRP A 131 26.05 9.90 -1.18
N TYR A 132 26.96 9.17 -1.81
CA TYR A 132 27.40 7.86 -1.35
C TYR A 132 28.83 7.92 -0.84
N VAL A 133 29.10 7.15 0.21
CA VAL A 133 30.40 7.04 0.85
C VAL A 133 30.75 5.57 0.93
N ALA A 134 31.97 5.21 0.56
CA ALA A 134 32.47 3.87 0.76
C ALA A 134 32.48 3.54 2.27
N ALA A 135 32.25 2.28 2.61
CA ALA A 135 32.41 1.85 3.98
C ALA A 135 33.88 2.08 4.42
N PRO A 136 34.13 2.59 5.64
CA PRO A 136 35.49 2.78 6.13
C PRO A 136 36.27 1.46 6.20
N LYS A 137 35.55 0.36 6.46
CA LYS A 137 36.05 -1.01 6.40
C LYS A 137 35.02 -1.91 5.72
N PRO A 138 35.40 -2.77 4.77
CA PRO A 138 34.45 -3.62 4.05
C PRO A 138 33.82 -4.70 4.94
N VAL A 139 34.50 -5.11 6.03
CA VAL A 139 34.04 -6.14 6.97
C VAL A 139 34.36 -5.71 8.39
N LEU A 140 33.36 -5.73 9.27
CA LEU A 140 33.52 -5.54 10.71
C LEU A 140 33.46 -6.90 11.42
N ALA A 141 34.43 -7.16 12.29
CA ALA A 141 34.41 -8.29 13.21
C ALA A 141 33.25 -8.16 14.23
N PRO A 142 32.93 -9.21 15.01
CA PRO A 142 31.94 -9.12 16.06
C PRO A 142 32.23 -7.97 17.01
N ASP A 143 31.22 -7.15 17.33
CA ASP A 143 31.33 -5.99 18.22
C ASP A 143 32.35 -4.91 17.79
N GLU A 144 32.87 -5.00 16.56
CA GLU A 144 33.81 -4.01 16.01
C GLU A 144 33.08 -2.74 15.58
N VAL A 145 33.72 -1.60 15.84
CA VAL A 145 33.27 -0.26 15.45
C VAL A 145 34.26 0.35 14.47
N ALA A 146 33.76 1.01 13.43
CA ALA A 146 34.57 1.80 12.52
C ALA A 146 34.00 3.22 12.34
N ASP A 147 34.90 4.19 12.42
CA ASP A 147 34.59 5.60 12.18
C ASP A 147 34.50 5.90 10.69
N PHE A 148 33.50 6.68 10.30
CA PHE A 148 33.40 7.26 8.96
C PHE A 148 33.43 8.78 9.03
N ALA A 149 34.04 9.38 8.02
CA ALA A 149 34.03 10.81 7.80
C ALA A 149 33.79 11.11 6.32
N THR A 150 32.93 12.08 6.05
CA THR A 150 32.66 12.56 4.69
C THR A 150 32.42 14.06 4.69
N GLY A 151 32.54 14.69 3.53
CA GLY A 151 32.39 16.12 3.37
C GLY A 151 31.56 16.46 2.13
N LEU A 152 30.77 17.52 2.21
CA LEU A 152 30.11 18.13 1.07
C LEU A 152 30.52 19.60 0.97
N SER A 153 31.20 19.96 -0.11
CA SER A 153 31.50 21.36 -0.43
C SER A 153 30.27 22.08 -0.95
N ASN A 154 30.12 23.32 -0.51
CA ASN A 154 29.01 24.23 -0.79
C ASN A 154 27.64 23.57 -0.54
N PRO A 155 27.32 23.16 0.71
CA PRO A 155 26.04 22.57 1.04
C PRO A 155 24.90 23.56 0.75
N PRO A 156 23.74 23.09 0.26
CA PRO A 156 22.60 23.96 -0.02
C PRO A 156 22.09 24.65 1.26
N GLU A 157 21.79 25.96 1.18
CA GLU A 157 21.41 26.82 2.33
C GLU A 157 20.07 26.44 3.02
N GLY A 158 19.42 25.35 2.62
CA GLY A 158 18.17 24.83 3.21
C GLY A 158 18.31 23.55 4.02
N ALA A 159 19.52 22.96 4.13
CA ALA A 159 19.71 21.71 4.85
C ALA A 159 19.55 21.92 6.37
N ARG A 160 18.49 21.33 6.95
CA ARG A 160 18.18 21.43 8.38
C ARG A 160 18.34 20.09 9.11
N SER A 161 18.28 18.98 8.37
CA SER A 161 18.45 17.64 8.92
C SER A 161 19.34 16.78 8.02
N LEU A 162 20.02 15.81 8.65
CA LEU A 162 20.91 14.87 7.99
C LEU A 162 20.50 13.44 8.38
N ARG A 163 20.43 12.56 7.38
CA ARG A 163 20.18 11.12 7.57
C ARG A 163 21.31 10.32 6.93
N VAL A 164 21.81 9.34 7.68
CA VAL A 164 22.77 8.35 7.18
C VAL A 164 22.07 7.00 7.17
N THR A 165 22.10 6.31 6.04
CA THR A 165 21.50 4.98 5.87
C THR A 165 22.46 4.03 5.20
N LEU A 166 22.38 2.75 5.53
CA LEU A 166 23.10 1.68 4.84
C LEU A 166 22.32 1.31 3.57
N LEU A 167 23.01 1.16 2.44
CA LEU A 167 22.36 0.72 1.20
C LEU A 167 22.24 -0.79 1.15
N ALA A 168 21.10 -1.27 0.66
CA ALA A 168 21.02 -2.63 0.15
C ALA A 168 21.80 -2.65 -1.16
N GLU A 169 22.84 -3.47 -1.24
CA GLU A 169 23.34 -3.84 -2.55
C GLU A 169 22.27 -4.70 -3.25
N PRO A 170 21.85 -4.35 -4.48
CA PRO A 170 20.88 -5.12 -5.25
C PRO A 170 21.43 -6.48 -5.70
#